data_AF-A0A7C5QL44-F1
#
_entry.id   AF-A0A7C5QL44-F1
#
_cell.length_a   1.000
_cell.length_b   1.000
_cell.length_c   1.000
_cell.angle_alpha   90.00
_cell.angle_beta   90.00
_cell.angle_gamma   90.00
#
_symmetry.space_group_name_H-M   'P 1'
#
loop_
_entity.id
_entity.type
_entity.pdbx_description
1 polymer ?
#
loop_
_entity_poly.entity_id
_entity_poly.type
_entity_poly.pdbx_seq_one_letter_code
_entity_poly.pdbx_strand_id
1 'polypeptide(L)'
;MRIRNIILDWSGTLVNDLPPVWRTTNHVFEVFGLPPMSLEEFRREFCLPVRRFYSTRLPDVPMRRLEEVFLGYYANYRHEIHPLPHAEEFLKFCAERAIPVFVASSADVETYTAQMERFGFTRYVTRPYLAIPDKTEQIHRILADNALTPSETLFVGDMEHDIEAGKAGGVRTCAVLTGYNHVDKLRAMNPDWVCEHLGELRERLCG
;
A
#
# COMPACT_ATOMS: atom_id res chain seq x y z
N MET A 1 -14.38 18.07 12.74
CA MET A 1 -14.70 16.63 12.70
C MET A 1 -13.43 15.87 13.04
N ARG A 2 -13.48 14.82 13.88
CA ARG A 2 -12.28 14.23 14.51
C ARG A 2 -12.05 12.79 14.04
N ILE A 3 -10.90 12.51 13.43
CA ILE A 3 -10.46 11.13 13.14
C ILE A 3 -10.05 10.46 14.45
N ARG A 4 -10.55 9.24 14.67
CA ARG A 4 -10.26 8.42 15.85
C ARG A 4 -9.57 7.10 15.52
N ASN A 5 -9.68 6.61 14.29
CA ASN A 5 -9.08 5.34 13.87
C ASN A 5 -8.40 5.51 12.53
N ILE A 6 -7.28 4.82 12.32
CA ILE A 6 -6.54 4.86 11.06
C ILE A 6 -6.34 3.45 10.54
N ILE A 7 -6.63 3.24 9.27
CA ILE A 7 -6.30 2.04 8.50
C ILE A 7 -5.22 2.44 7.51
N LEU A 8 -4.07 1.78 7.54
CA LEU A 8 -2.94 2.03 6.66
C LEU A 8 -2.76 0.86 5.69
N ASP A 9 -2.44 1.15 4.43
CA ASP A 9 -1.72 0.17 3.62
C ASP A 9 -0.28 -0.01 4.14
N TRP A 10 0.35 -1.10 3.70
CA TRP A 10 1.71 -1.47 4.02
C TRP A 10 2.70 -1.00 2.95
N SER A 11 2.71 -1.67 1.80
CA SER A 11 3.56 -1.36 0.64
C SER A 11 3.23 0.01 0.10
N GLY A 12 4.23 0.83 -0.20
CA GLY A 12 4.03 2.18 -0.74
C GLY A 12 3.51 3.23 0.25
N THR A 13 3.05 2.81 1.44
CA THR A 13 2.51 3.71 2.49
C THR A 13 3.34 3.72 3.77
N LEU A 14 3.64 2.55 4.36
CA LEU A 14 4.55 2.41 5.51
C LEU A 14 5.96 1.97 5.08
N VAL A 15 6.05 1.17 4.02
CA VAL A 15 7.28 0.51 3.59
C VAL A 15 7.57 0.81 2.11
N ASN A 16 8.84 1.06 1.80
CA ASN A 16 9.30 1.35 0.45
C ASN A 16 9.74 0.06 -0.26
N ASP A 17 8.81 -0.62 -0.91
CA ASP A 17 9.08 -1.81 -1.75
C ASP A 17 8.91 -1.55 -3.25
N LEU A 18 8.49 -0.35 -3.64
CA LEU A 18 8.31 0.05 -5.04
C LEU A 18 9.60 -0.09 -5.88
N PRO A 19 10.79 0.40 -5.45
CA PRO A 19 12.00 0.26 -6.27
C PRO A 19 12.42 -1.20 -6.50
N PRO A 20 12.38 -2.11 -5.49
CA PRO A 20 12.48 -3.54 -5.72
C PRO A 20 11.46 -4.08 -6.73
N VAL A 21 10.17 -3.81 -6.56
CA VAL A 21 9.11 -4.34 -7.45
C VAL A 21 9.27 -3.83 -8.89
N TRP A 22 9.58 -2.55 -9.06
CA TRP A 22 9.81 -1.95 -10.37
C TRP A 22 11.05 -2.55 -11.07
N ARG A 23 12.18 -2.70 -10.37
CA ARG A 23 13.37 -3.36 -10.93
C ARG A 23 13.11 -4.82 -11.31
N THR A 24 12.40 -5.56 -10.47
CA THR A 24 12.02 -6.94 -10.77
C THR A 24 11.07 -7.02 -11.96
N THR A 25 10.12 -6.09 -12.07
CA THR A 25 9.22 -6.01 -13.24
C THR A 25 10.01 -5.76 -14.52
N ASN A 26 11.00 -4.85 -14.49
CA ASN A 26 11.87 -4.61 -15.64
C ASN A 26 12.75 -5.82 -15.99
N HIS A 27 13.17 -6.61 -15.00
CA HIS A 27 13.85 -7.88 -15.26
C HIS A 27 12.93 -8.91 -15.92
N VAL A 28 11.66 -8.99 -15.51
CA VAL A 28 10.66 -9.83 -16.19
C VAL A 28 10.52 -9.37 -17.65
N PHE A 29 10.43 -8.07 -17.91
CA PHE A 29 10.37 -7.52 -19.26
C PHE A 29 11.60 -7.89 -20.09
N GLU A 30 12.81 -7.76 -19.54
CA GLU A 30 14.05 -8.16 -20.19
C GLU A 30 14.05 -9.64 -20.58
N VAL A 31 13.66 -10.53 -19.65
CA VAL A 31 13.60 -12.00 -19.88
C VAL A 31 12.65 -12.36 -21.03
N PHE A 32 11.57 -11.61 -21.20
CA PHE A 32 10.58 -11.83 -22.26
C PHE A 32 10.73 -10.87 -23.46
N GLY A 33 11.88 -10.19 -23.59
CA GLY A 33 12.24 -9.40 -24.77
C GLY A 33 11.52 -8.05 -24.91
N LEU A 34 10.99 -7.50 -23.82
CA LEU A 34 10.41 -6.15 -23.77
C LEU A 34 11.44 -5.11 -23.30
N PRO A 35 11.34 -3.86 -23.80
CA PRO A 35 12.14 -2.76 -23.27
C PRO A 35 11.78 -2.47 -21.80
N PRO A 36 12.74 -1.94 -21.01
CA PRO A 36 12.45 -1.53 -19.64
C PRO A 36 11.49 -0.34 -19.62
N MET A 37 10.68 -0.30 -18.59
CA MET A 37 9.75 0.79 -18.28
C MET A 37 10.39 1.75 -17.28
N SER A 38 10.25 3.06 -17.51
CA SER A 38 10.63 4.07 -16.53
C SER A 38 9.76 3.98 -15.27
N LEU A 39 10.23 4.51 -14.15
CA LEU A 39 9.42 4.53 -12.92
C LEU A 39 8.13 5.34 -13.10
N GLU A 40 8.17 6.42 -13.89
CA GLU A 40 6.99 7.24 -14.16
C GLU A 40 5.93 6.47 -14.95
N GLU A 41 6.32 5.79 -16.04
CA GLU A 41 5.41 4.93 -16.81
C GLU A 41 4.85 3.82 -15.92
N PHE A 42 5.68 3.19 -15.10
CA PHE A 42 5.24 2.17 -14.15
C PHE A 42 4.17 2.70 -13.20
N ARG A 43 4.37 3.90 -12.63
CA ARG A 43 3.36 4.50 -11.74
C ARG A 43 2.04 4.82 -12.44
N ARG A 44 2.09 5.18 -13.73
CA ARG A 44 0.91 5.50 -14.54
C ARG A 44 0.13 4.25 -14.97
N GLU A 45 0.81 3.12 -15.14
CA GLU A 45 0.21 1.92 -15.74
C GLU A 45 0.00 0.77 -14.77
N PHE A 46 0.78 0.68 -13.71
CA PHE A 46 0.64 -0.37 -12.72
C PHE A 46 -0.76 -0.35 -12.11
N CYS A 47 -1.36 -1.53 -12.04
CA CYS A 47 -2.69 -1.75 -11.49
C CYS A 47 -2.77 -3.13 -10.86
N LEU A 48 -3.70 -3.27 -9.91
CA LEU A 48 -4.09 -4.57 -9.39
C LEU A 48 -5.45 -4.98 -10.00
N PRO A 49 -5.74 -6.30 -10.07
CA PRO A 49 -4.81 -7.40 -9.86
C PRO A 49 -3.68 -7.41 -10.91
N VAL A 50 -2.46 -7.79 -10.51
CA VAL A 50 -1.23 -7.67 -11.33
C VAL A 50 -1.32 -8.38 -12.69
N ARG A 51 -2.18 -9.41 -12.80
CA ARG A 51 -2.51 -10.07 -14.07
C ARG A 51 -2.96 -9.07 -15.14
N ARG A 52 -3.75 -8.06 -14.76
CA ARG A 52 -4.23 -7.03 -15.68
C ARG A 52 -3.06 -6.24 -16.24
N PHE A 53 -2.14 -5.79 -15.39
CA PHE A 53 -0.92 -5.08 -15.80
C PHE A 53 -0.07 -5.91 -16.76
N TYR A 54 0.19 -7.18 -16.46
CA TYR A 54 0.97 -8.02 -17.38
C TYR A 54 0.23 -8.37 -18.67
N SER A 55 -1.09 -8.54 -18.65
CA SER A 55 -1.86 -8.88 -19.87
C SER A 55 -1.80 -7.81 -20.96
N THR A 56 -1.56 -6.55 -20.62
CA THR A 56 -1.42 -5.47 -21.61
C THR A 56 -0.02 -5.39 -22.20
N ARG A 57 0.97 -6.03 -21.57
CA ARG A 57 2.40 -5.96 -21.94
C ARG A 57 2.92 -7.28 -22.49
N LEU A 58 2.58 -8.39 -21.85
CA LEU A 58 3.01 -9.77 -22.15
C LEU A 58 1.79 -10.71 -22.27
N PRO A 59 0.85 -10.48 -23.21
CA PRO A 59 -0.41 -11.23 -23.30
C PRO A 59 -0.21 -12.74 -23.55
N ASP A 60 0.85 -13.10 -24.28
CA ASP A 60 1.13 -14.48 -24.68
C ASP A 60 1.94 -15.28 -23.63
N VAL A 61 2.42 -14.61 -22.58
CA VAL A 61 3.21 -15.26 -21.53
C VAL A 61 2.27 -15.71 -20.40
N PRO A 62 2.24 -17.02 -20.07
CA PRO A 62 1.41 -17.51 -18.97
C PRO A 62 1.80 -16.83 -17.65
N MET A 63 0.81 -16.34 -16.89
CA MET A 63 1.02 -15.64 -15.62
C MET A 63 1.93 -16.41 -14.65
N ARG A 64 1.83 -17.74 -14.59
CA ARG A 64 2.70 -18.58 -13.76
C ARG A 64 4.19 -18.41 -14.08
N ARG A 65 4.54 -18.21 -15.35
CA ARG A 65 5.92 -18.03 -15.81
C ARG A 65 6.43 -16.64 -15.43
N LEU A 66 5.56 -15.63 -15.54
CA LEU A 66 5.86 -14.27 -15.08
C LEU A 66 6.13 -14.26 -13.57
N GLU A 67 5.29 -14.94 -12.81
CA GLU A 67 5.41 -15.08 -11.36
C GLU A 67 6.67 -15.86 -10.96
N GLU A 68 7.00 -16.97 -11.63
CA GLU A 68 8.25 -17.72 -11.42
C GLU A 68 9.48 -16.82 -11.57
N VAL A 69 9.58 -16.05 -12.66
CA VAL A 69 10.70 -15.14 -12.92
C VAL A 69 10.72 -14.00 -11.90
N PHE A 70 9.55 -13.41 -11.63
CA PHE A 70 9.43 -12.31 -10.68
C PHE A 70 9.89 -12.74 -9.29
N LEU A 71 9.35 -13.83 -8.73
CA LEU A 71 9.67 -14.29 -7.38
C LEU A 71 11.14 -14.71 -7.24
N GLY A 72 11.68 -15.38 -8.27
CA GLY A 72 13.09 -15.78 -8.30
C GLY A 72 14.04 -14.59 -8.23
N TYR A 73 13.72 -13.50 -8.94
CA TYR A 73 14.57 -12.31 -8.96
C TYR A 73 14.30 -11.35 -7.80
N TYR A 74 13.04 -11.22 -7.37
CA TYR A 74 12.63 -10.37 -6.24
C TYR A 74 13.29 -10.76 -4.92
N ALA A 75 13.60 -12.05 -4.74
CA ALA A 75 14.31 -12.55 -3.56
C ALA A 75 15.62 -11.80 -3.28
N ASN A 76 16.30 -11.33 -4.34
CA ASN A 76 17.55 -10.58 -4.23
C ASN A 76 17.38 -9.22 -3.56
N TYR A 77 16.18 -8.63 -3.56
CA TYR A 77 15.95 -7.25 -3.10
C TYR A 77 15.26 -7.13 -1.74
N ARG A 78 14.88 -8.25 -1.11
CA ARG A 78 14.15 -8.24 0.19
C ARG A 78 14.86 -7.46 1.31
N HIS A 79 16.19 -7.39 1.24
CA HIS A 79 17.02 -6.69 2.21
C HIS A 79 17.08 -5.18 1.99
N GLU A 80 16.74 -4.69 0.79
CA GLU A 80 16.73 -3.27 0.43
C GLU A 80 15.41 -2.57 0.78
N ILE A 81 14.43 -3.32 1.28
CA ILE A 81 13.14 -2.78 1.69
C ILE A 81 13.30 -2.11 3.05
N HIS A 82 12.95 -0.83 3.15
CA HIS A 82 13.04 -0.04 4.38
C HIS A 82 11.73 0.71 4.64
N PRO A 83 11.47 1.16 5.88
CA PRO A 83 10.36 2.06 6.14
C PRO A 83 10.43 3.31 5.27
N LEU A 84 9.27 3.81 4.83
CA LEU A 84 9.19 5.11 4.18
C LEU A 84 9.51 6.23 5.19
N PRO A 85 10.04 7.37 4.73
CA PRO A 85 10.20 8.54 5.58
C PRO A 85 8.89 8.89 6.30
N HIS A 86 8.99 9.28 7.57
CA HIS A 86 7.86 9.63 8.45
C HIS A 86 6.97 8.46 8.90
N ALA A 87 7.17 7.22 8.44
CA ALA A 87 6.34 6.09 8.82
C ALA A 87 6.42 5.81 10.33
N GLU A 88 7.63 5.74 10.90
CA GLU A 88 7.80 5.48 12.33
C GLU A 88 7.27 6.64 13.18
N GLU A 89 7.54 7.88 12.78
CA GLU A 89 7.07 9.07 13.48
C GLU A 89 5.54 9.19 13.45
N PHE A 90 4.91 8.78 12.34
CA PHE A 90 3.45 8.76 12.22
C PHE A 90 2.83 7.69 13.13
N LEU A 91 3.42 6.49 13.18
CA LEU A 91 2.98 5.42 14.08
C LEU A 91 3.14 5.82 15.56
N LYS A 92 4.27 6.43 15.93
CA LYS A 92 4.49 7.00 17.28
C LYS A 92 3.44 8.06 17.61
N PHE A 93 3.19 9.00 16.70
CA PHE A 93 2.18 10.03 16.85
C PHE A 93 0.78 9.45 17.13
N CYS A 94 0.39 8.40 16.42
CA CYS A 94 -0.89 7.74 16.63
C CYS A 94 -0.96 7.10 18.02
N ALA A 95 0.10 6.38 18.42
CA ALA A 95 0.19 5.75 19.73
C ALA A 95 0.13 6.77 20.89
N GLU A 96 0.88 7.87 20.80
CA GLU A 96 0.88 8.96 21.79
C GLU A 96 -0.50 9.61 21.96
N ARG A 97 -1.32 9.59 20.91
CA ARG A 97 -2.70 10.12 20.92
C ARG A 97 -3.77 9.08 21.17
N ALA A 98 -3.37 7.83 21.44
CA ALA A 98 -4.28 6.69 21.56
C ALA A 98 -5.22 6.54 20.36
N ILE A 99 -4.72 6.81 19.14
CA ILE A 99 -5.40 6.55 17.88
C ILE A 99 -5.03 5.13 17.45
N PRO A 100 -5.95 4.14 17.50
CA PRO A 100 -5.66 2.80 17.01
C PRO A 100 -5.31 2.79 15.52
N VAL A 101 -4.29 2.00 15.19
CA VAL A 101 -3.78 1.82 13.84
C VAL A 101 -4.01 0.38 13.40
N PHE A 102 -4.74 0.22 12.30
CA PHE A 102 -4.95 -1.04 11.63
C PHE A 102 -4.12 -1.07 10.36
N VAL A 103 -3.63 -2.25 9.97
CA VAL A 103 -3.01 -2.43 8.65
C VAL A 103 -3.94 -3.27 7.78
N ALA A 104 -4.15 -2.86 6.54
CA ALA A 104 -4.90 -3.63 5.54
C ALA A 104 -4.05 -3.78 4.28
N SER A 105 -3.51 -4.97 4.05
CA SER A 105 -2.55 -5.21 2.96
C SER A 105 -2.74 -6.56 2.26
N SER A 106 -2.32 -6.61 1.00
CA SER A 106 -2.17 -7.85 0.23
C SER A 106 -0.86 -8.60 0.54
N ALA A 107 0.05 -7.99 1.32
CA ALA A 107 1.29 -8.65 1.75
C ALA A 107 1.00 -9.97 2.49
N ASP A 108 1.82 -10.99 2.24
CA ASP A 108 1.74 -12.25 2.95
C ASP A 108 2.20 -12.10 4.41
N VAL A 109 1.75 -13.04 5.26
CA VAL A 109 1.97 -13.00 6.71
C VAL A 109 3.45 -13.07 7.07
N GLU A 110 4.23 -13.88 6.35
CA GLU A 110 5.65 -14.08 6.63
C GLU A 110 6.45 -12.81 6.34
N THR A 111 6.26 -12.22 5.15
CA THR A 111 6.90 -10.97 4.75
C THR A 111 6.53 -9.83 5.70
N TYR A 112 5.25 -9.67 5.99
CA TYR A 112 4.77 -8.62 6.91
C TYR A 112 5.37 -8.78 8.30
N THR A 113 5.33 -9.98 8.88
CA THR A 113 5.80 -10.24 10.25
C THR A 113 7.30 -9.98 10.37
N ALA A 114 8.09 -10.51 9.42
CA ALA A 114 9.55 -10.31 9.41
C ALA A 114 9.92 -8.82 9.30
N GLN A 115 9.20 -8.06 8.47
CA GLN A 115 9.43 -6.62 8.32
C GLN A 115 9.00 -5.83 9.57
N MET A 116 7.84 -6.14 10.14
CA MET A 116 7.34 -5.51 11.37
C MET A 116 8.32 -5.65 12.54
N GLU A 117 8.88 -6.85 12.73
CA GLU A 117 9.90 -7.11 13.74
C GLU A 117 11.18 -6.35 13.44
N ARG A 118 11.68 -6.46 12.20
CA ARG A 118 12.91 -5.77 11.76
C ARG A 118 12.83 -4.25 11.92
N PHE A 119 11.66 -3.66 11.69
CA PHE A 119 11.43 -2.22 11.75
C PHE A 119 10.94 -1.73 13.11
N GLY A 120 10.65 -2.63 14.06
CA GLY A 120 10.19 -2.27 15.40
C GLY A 120 8.78 -1.65 15.44
N PHE A 121 7.94 -1.97 14.45
CA PHE A 121 6.58 -1.42 14.30
C PHE A 121 5.51 -2.19 15.09
N THR A 122 5.82 -3.40 15.55
CA THR A 122 4.88 -4.30 16.27
C THR A 122 4.16 -3.64 17.44
N ARG A 123 4.82 -2.73 18.15
CA ARG A 123 4.25 -2.01 19.31
C ARG A 123 3.24 -0.92 18.95
N TYR A 124 3.14 -0.52 17.69
CA TYR A 124 2.30 0.61 17.27
C TYR A 124 1.03 0.18 16.52
N VAL A 125 1.05 -1.01 15.89
CA VAL A 125 -0.10 -1.52 15.13
C VAL A 125 -1.04 -2.26 16.06
N THR A 126 -2.30 -1.82 16.12
CA THR A 126 -3.38 -2.45 16.89
C THR A 126 -3.72 -3.83 16.34
N ARG A 127 -3.94 -3.94 15.02
CA ARG A 127 -4.25 -5.22 14.38
C ARG A 127 -3.97 -5.19 12.88
N PRO A 128 -3.28 -6.20 12.32
CA PRO A 128 -3.11 -6.35 10.88
C PRO A 128 -4.21 -7.24 10.26
N TYR A 129 -4.55 -6.92 9.02
CA TYR A 129 -5.36 -7.70 8.11
C TYR A 129 -4.52 -7.90 6.84
N LEU A 130 -4.11 -9.14 6.59
CA LEU A 130 -3.05 -9.51 5.63
C LEU A 130 -3.56 -10.50 4.62
N ALA A 131 -2.78 -10.72 3.56
CA ALA A 131 -3.13 -11.59 2.44
C ALA A 131 -4.53 -11.26 1.86
N ILE A 132 -4.90 -9.98 1.88
CA ILE A 132 -6.20 -9.50 1.38
C ILE A 132 -6.11 -9.38 -0.15
N PRO A 133 -6.91 -10.16 -0.92
CA PRO A 133 -6.93 -10.02 -2.38
C PRO A 133 -7.65 -8.75 -2.81
N ASP A 134 -8.75 -8.42 -2.12
CA ASP A 134 -9.57 -7.25 -2.35
C ASP A 134 -9.94 -6.56 -1.02
N LYS A 135 -9.44 -5.34 -0.83
CA LYS A 135 -9.66 -4.54 0.38
C LYS A 135 -11.09 -3.99 0.46
N THR A 136 -11.79 -3.86 -0.67
CA THR A 136 -13.18 -3.39 -0.71
C THR A 136 -14.13 -4.39 -0.05
N GLU A 137 -13.82 -5.70 -0.11
CA GLU A 137 -14.57 -6.74 0.57
C GLU A 137 -14.21 -6.84 2.07
N GLN A 138 -12.96 -6.52 2.43
CA GLN A 138 -12.49 -6.62 3.81
C GLN A 138 -12.78 -5.41 4.68
N ILE A 139 -12.98 -4.21 4.09
CA ILE A 139 -13.16 -2.98 4.87
C ILE A 139 -14.30 -3.08 5.87
N HIS A 140 -15.45 -3.66 5.48
CA HIS A 140 -16.59 -3.84 6.38
C HIS A 140 -16.27 -4.78 7.54
N ARG A 141 -15.46 -5.81 7.30
CA ARG A 141 -14.99 -6.72 8.35
C ARG A 141 -14.04 -6.02 9.31
N ILE A 142 -13.10 -5.22 8.81
CA ILE A 142 -12.18 -4.42 9.66
C ILE A 142 -12.98 -3.49 10.57
N LEU A 143 -14.00 -2.81 10.02
CA LEU A 143 -14.87 -1.93 10.79
C LEU A 143 -15.67 -2.70 11.85
N ALA A 144 -16.28 -3.84 11.48
CA ALA A 144 -17.10 -4.65 12.38
C ALA A 144 -16.29 -5.31 13.50
N ASP A 145 -15.17 -5.96 13.16
CA ASP A 145 -14.31 -6.69 14.09
C ASP A 145 -13.77 -5.80 15.22
N ASN A 146 -13.66 -4.49 14.99
CA ASN A 146 -13.09 -3.53 15.93
C ASN A 146 -14.08 -2.44 16.35
N ALA A 147 -15.37 -2.59 16.02
CA ALA A 147 -16.44 -1.65 16.32
C ALA A 147 -16.12 -0.19 15.92
N LEU A 148 -15.51 -0.01 14.75
CA LEU A 148 -15.07 1.30 14.25
C LEU A 148 -16.25 2.08 13.66
N THR A 149 -16.35 3.36 14.00
CA THR A 149 -17.32 4.26 13.37
C THR A 149 -16.76 4.75 12.02
N PRO A 150 -17.46 4.57 10.89
CA PRO A 150 -16.92 4.93 9.57
C PRO A 150 -16.54 6.40 9.43
N SER A 151 -17.39 7.31 9.91
CA SER A 151 -17.16 8.76 9.84
C SER A 151 -15.99 9.27 10.68
N GLU A 152 -15.47 8.44 11.59
CA GLU A 152 -14.30 8.73 12.43
C GLU A 152 -13.08 7.91 12.02
N THR A 153 -13.18 7.13 10.94
CA THR A 153 -12.10 6.27 10.44
C THR A 153 -11.50 6.86 9.17
N LEU A 154 -10.17 6.80 9.06
CA LEU A 154 -9.42 7.21 7.87
C LEU A 154 -8.69 6.01 7.28
N PHE A 155 -8.89 5.75 5.99
CA PHE A 155 -8.06 4.83 5.20
C PHE A 155 -6.97 5.62 4.49
N VAL A 156 -5.71 5.20 4.64
CA VAL A 156 -4.55 5.83 4.00
C VAL A 156 -3.84 4.80 3.12
N GLY A 157 -3.60 5.16 1.87
CA GLY A 157 -2.91 4.30 0.91
C GLY A 157 -2.36 5.06 -0.30
N ASP A 158 -1.58 4.37 -1.14
CA ASP A 158 -0.88 4.95 -2.30
C ASP A 158 -1.37 4.39 -3.65
N MET A 159 -2.42 3.56 -3.63
CA MET A 159 -3.05 3.03 -4.83
C MET A 159 -4.53 3.38 -4.93
N GLU A 160 -5.07 3.33 -6.15
CA GLU A 160 -6.51 3.49 -6.42
C GLU A 160 -7.36 2.53 -5.56
N HIS A 161 -6.88 1.30 -5.38
CA HIS A 161 -7.52 0.24 -4.61
C HIS A 161 -7.74 0.61 -3.13
N ASP A 162 -6.84 1.41 -2.54
CA ASP A 162 -6.99 1.87 -1.15
C ASP A 162 -8.11 2.90 -1.03
N ILE A 163 -8.20 3.78 -2.03
CA ILE A 163 -9.25 4.80 -2.10
C ILE A 163 -10.61 4.14 -2.38
N GLU A 164 -10.65 3.15 -3.26
CA GLU A 164 -11.84 2.33 -3.50
C GLU A 164 -12.29 1.61 -2.23
N ALA A 165 -11.37 0.99 -1.50
CA ALA A 165 -11.67 0.30 -0.24
C ALA A 165 -12.22 1.25 0.81
N GLY A 166 -11.58 2.41 1.01
CA GLY A 166 -12.08 3.40 1.95
C GLY A 166 -13.48 3.91 1.60
N LYS A 167 -13.75 4.15 0.30
CA LYS A 167 -15.08 4.56 -0.18
C LYS A 167 -16.13 3.47 0.00
N ALA A 168 -15.80 2.22 -0.31
CA ALA A 168 -16.69 1.08 -0.08
C ALA A 168 -17.09 0.96 1.40
N GLY A 169 -16.14 1.21 2.31
CA GLY A 169 -16.37 1.24 3.75
C GLY A 169 -17.12 2.47 4.26
N GLY A 170 -17.36 3.49 3.42
CA GLY A 170 -17.91 4.77 3.85
C GLY A 170 -16.99 5.53 4.81
N VAL A 171 -15.69 5.25 4.78
CA VAL A 171 -14.69 5.93 5.61
C VAL A 171 -14.03 7.07 4.86
N ARG A 172 -13.33 7.96 5.59
CA ARG A 172 -12.51 8.99 4.96
C ARG A 172 -11.32 8.35 4.25
N THR A 173 -10.84 8.98 3.20
CA THR A 173 -9.73 8.48 2.38
C THR A 173 -8.61 9.51 2.28
N CYS A 174 -7.37 9.06 2.44
CA CYS A 174 -6.18 9.86 2.19
C CYS A 174 -5.26 9.12 1.22
N ALA A 175 -5.02 9.71 0.06
CA ALA A 175 -3.98 9.24 -0.84
C ALA A 175 -2.61 9.80 -0.41
N VAL A 176 -1.60 8.94 -0.28
CA VAL A 176 -0.20 9.36 -0.14
C VAL A 176 0.57 9.16 -1.44
N LEU A 177 1.48 10.07 -1.77
CA LEU A 177 2.19 10.08 -3.06
C LEU A 177 3.51 9.27 -3.04
N THR A 178 3.74 8.52 -1.97
CA THR A 178 4.98 7.78 -1.71
C THR A 178 5.13 6.52 -2.56
N GLY A 179 4.04 5.90 -2.99
CA GLY A 179 4.05 4.54 -3.54
C GLY A 179 3.71 4.37 -5.02
N TYR A 180 2.84 3.43 -5.35
CA TYR A 180 2.75 2.82 -6.68
C TYR A 180 1.98 3.65 -7.69
N ASN A 181 0.86 4.28 -7.35
CA ASN A 181 0.08 4.98 -8.37
C ASN A 181 0.51 6.44 -8.54
N HIS A 182 0.52 6.88 -9.80
CA HIS A 182 0.79 8.27 -10.15
C HIS A 182 -0.27 9.20 -9.53
N VAL A 183 0.13 10.42 -9.15
CA VAL A 183 -0.75 11.41 -8.51
C VAL A 183 -2.03 11.69 -9.29
N ASP A 184 -1.96 11.68 -10.63
CA ASP A 184 -3.13 11.89 -11.48
C ASP A 184 -4.18 10.78 -11.31
N LYS A 185 -3.75 9.51 -11.18
CA LYS A 185 -4.65 8.39 -10.92
C LYS A 185 -5.32 8.54 -9.56
N LEU A 186 -4.51 8.82 -8.54
CA LEU A 186 -5.00 9.01 -7.17
C LEU A 186 -5.97 10.19 -7.07
N ARG A 187 -5.70 11.31 -7.73
CA ARG A 187 -6.60 12.47 -7.76
C ARG A 187 -7.90 12.18 -8.51
N ALA A 188 -7.85 11.41 -9.61
CA ALA A 188 -9.04 11.00 -10.34
C ALA A 188 -10.00 10.16 -9.47
N MET A 189 -9.45 9.47 -8.46
CA MET A 189 -10.26 8.75 -7.46
C MET A 189 -10.96 9.67 -6.47
N ASN A 190 -10.79 10.99 -6.51
CA ASN A 190 -11.42 11.95 -5.58
C ASN A 190 -11.34 11.52 -4.10
N PRO A 191 -10.13 11.34 -3.53
CA PRO A 191 -9.96 11.07 -2.11
C PRO A 191 -10.30 12.32 -1.29
N ASP A 192 -10.64 12.15 -0.01
CA ASP A 192 -10.89 13.30 0.88
C ASP A 192 -9.63 14.16 1.03
N TRP A 193 -8.46 13.51 1.17
CA TRP A 193 -7.16 14.16 1.24
C TRP A 193 -6.15 13.55 0.27
N VAL A 194 -5.20 14.38 -0.17
CA VAL A 194 -3.98 13.96 -0.86
C VAL A 194 -2.82 14.59 -0.09
N CYS A 195 -1.86 13.77 0.33
CA CYS A 195 -0.67 14.20 1.05
C CYS A 195 0.58 13.67 0.33
N GLU A 196 1.68 14.43 0.35
CA GLU A 196 2.95 13.97 -0.23
C GLU A 196 3.50 12.74 0.53
N HIS A 197 3.34 12.72 1.86
CA HIS A 197 3.78 11.65 2.74
C HIS A 197 3.04 11.70 4.09
N LEU A 198 3.25 10.68 4.94
CA LEU A 198 2.63 10.59 6.27
C LEU A 198 2.98 11.76 7.21
N GLY A 199 4.13 12.41 7.03
CA GLY A 199 4.47 13.64 7.76
C GLY A 199 3.48 14.78 7.55
N GLU A 200 3.04 15.02 6.31
CA GLU A 200 2.02 16.04 6.00
C GLU A 200 0.64 15.62 6.56
N LEU A 201 0.29 14.34 6.44
CA LEU A 201 -0.94 13.82 7.04
C LEU A 201 -0.97 14.05 8.56
N ARG A 202 0.15 13.82 9.25
CA ARG A 202 0.28 14.10 10.68
C ARG A 202 -0.03 15.56 11.00
N GLU A 203 0.51 16.49 10.22
CA GLU A 203 0.26 17.93 10.41
C GLU A 203 -1.21 18.28 10.21
N ARG A 204 -1.86 17.70 9.21
CA ARG A 204 -3.31 17.85 8.98
C ARG A 204 -4.16 17.29 10.12
N LEU A 205 -3.73 16.20 10.76
CA LEU A 205 -4.44 15.62 11.92
C LEU A 205 -4.23 16.43 13.21
N CYS A 206 -3.24 17.32 13.25
CA CYS A 206 -3.00 18.24 14.37
C CYS A 206 -3.78 19.56 14.28
N GLY A 207 -4.12 20.00 13.06
CA GLY A 207 -4.89 21.22 12.80
C GLY A 207 -6.38 21.05 13.03
#